data_AF-A0A2D0QIV3-F1
#
_entry.id   AF-A0A2D0QIV3-F1
#
_cell.length_a   1.000
_cell.length_b   1.000
_cell.length_c   1.000
_cell.angle_alpha   90.00
_cell.angle_beta   90.00
_cell.angle_gamma   90.00
#
_symmetry.space_group_name_H-M   'P 1'
#
loop_
_entity.id
_entity.type
_entity.pdbx_description
1 polymer ?
#
loop_
_entity_poly.entity_id
_entity_poly.type
_entity_poly.pdbx_seq_one_letter_code
_entity_poly.pdbx_strand_id
1 'polypeptide(L)'
;MSSATQVDYPLHSEIVQTIKDAQDKKDFKCVESLLRDLTKENPDAVIELSNDDWMKDPVVQLPPAVLVGLWSLEYKRELTSPLCIAAAQGFTDCLLYLLENGAHPNLSAGGKAALHEACTNENTKCAELLLEHGANPNQLTEDGLAPLHMCRTPQSLRCAKALVRHGANVNLPTEEEEDTPLLVAARHGLPYHAQLFLRYGANINHTSSSGETALGAACLEAQQMPEEDQDEGHLQVCSLLLSYGANVNQADNEHRTPLHKAARNVQISLVQLLLNHGADINAIDYNGCSPLSNVLQNAILRQKWQPDIVVQTLLNHGAIKVWPQALLKVLTACAAAPKTVEIMFNSYTLVPVTYKWAEAIPEDIFKLYRSFYDSLFALEYKPRCLQHLCRSALRKHFGKYCYLFIPQLPVPKMLQDYLLLKPEGYIN
;
A
#
# COMPACT_ATOMS: atom_id res chain seq x y z
N MET A 1 15.75 -31.47 -12.27
CA MET A 1 15.49 -32.20 -13.52
C MET A 1 14.00 -32.13 -13.77
N SER A 2 13.53 -31.04 -14.38
CA SER A 2 12.12 -30.86 -14.70
C SER A 2 11.74 -31.81 -15.83
N SER A 3 10.68 -32.59 -15.64
CA SER A 3 9.99 -33.25 -16.74
C SER A 3 9.56 -32.16 -17.71
N ALA A 4 10.21 -32.06 -18.87
CA ALA A 4 9.83 -31.11 -19.90
C ALA A 4 8.36 -31.36 -20.27
N THR A 5 7.48 -30.44 -19.91
CA THR A 5 6.11 -30.41 -20.39
C THR A 5 6.17 -30.41 -21.92
N GLN A 6 5.57 -31.42 -22.53
CA GLN A 6 5.54 -31.56 -23.98
C GLN A 6 4.68 -30.41 -24.53
N VAL A 7 5.28 -29.57 -25.36
CA VAL A 7 4.59 -28.42 -25.98
C VAL A 7 3.95 -28.91 -27.27
N ASP A 8 2.64 -28.80 -27.36
CA ASP A 8 1.88 -29.24 -28.53
C ASP A 8 1.91 -28.20 -29.66
N TYR A 9 1.83 -26.92 -29.29
CA TYR A 9 1.87 -25.81 -30.24
C TYR A 9 3.00 -24.82 -29.87
N PRO A 10 4.17 -24.92 -30.54
CA PRO A 10 5.27 -24.00 -30.31
C PRO A 10 4.96 -22.61 -30.89
N LEU A 11 5.74 -21.62 -30.46
CA LEU A 11 5.65 -20.20 -30.86
C LEU A 11 5.53 -19.93 -32.37
N HIS A 12 6.17 -20.75 -33.20
CA HIS A 12 6.19 -20.58 -34.65
C HIS A 12 5.02 -21.25 -35.37
N SER A 13 4.08 -21.86 -34.64
CA SER A 13 2.90 -22.44 -35.25
C SER A 13 1.97 -21.35 -35.81
N GLU A 14 1.41 -21.59 -37.00
CA GLU A 14 0.47 -20.67 -37.65
C GLU A 14 -0.75 -20.38 -36.76
N ILE A 15 -1.12 -21.33 -35.92
CA ILE A 15 -2.24 -21.22 -34.99
C ILE A 15 -1.94 -20.22 -33.87
N VAL A 16 -0.73 -20.25 -33.29
CA VAL A 16 -0.33 -19.28 -32.26
C VAL A 16 -0.25 -17.87 -32.83
N GLN A 17 0.27 -17.70 -34.05
CA GLN A 17 0.33 -16.40 -34.71
C GLN A 17 -1.06 -15.85 -35.04
N THR A 18 -1.99 -16.69 -35.52
CA THR A 18 -3.36 -16.26 -35.82
C THR A 18 -4.17 -15.94 -34.58
N ILE A 19 -3.97 -16.66 -33.47
CA ILE A 19 -4.58 -16.30 -32.17
C ILE A 19 -4.04 -14.96 -31.69
N LYS A 20 -2.74 -14.71 -31.76
CA LYS A 20 -2.13 -13.42 -31.38
C LYS A 20 -2.67 -12.28 -32.24
N ASP A 21 -2.65 -12.43 -33.56
CA ASP A 21 -3.19 -11.43 -34.49
C ASP A 21 -4.67 -11.12 -34.23
N ALA A 22 -5.46 -12.13 -33.88
CA ALA A 22 -6.87 -11.96 -33.55
C ALA A 22 -7.07 -11.28 -32.19
N GLN A 23 -6.22 -11.58 -31.20
CA GLN A 23 -6.21 -10.90 -29.90
C GLN A 23 -5.80 -9.42 -30.02
N ASP A 24 -4.76 -9.12 -30.80
CA ASP A 24 -4.30 -7.74 -31.06
C ASP A 24 -5.39 -6.91 -31.74
N LYS A 25 -6.15 -7.53 -32.64
CA LYS A 25 -7.29 -6.91 -33.33
C LYS A 25 -8.56 -6.86 -32.46
N LYS A 26 -8.55 -7.44 -31.26
CA LYS A 26 -9.72 -7.64 -30.37
C LYS A 26 -10.89 -8.34 -31.07
N ASP A 27 -10.59 -9.23 -32.02
CA ASP A 27 -11.60 -10.03 -32.72
C ASP A 27 -11.92 -11.30 -31.92
N PHE A 28 -12.71 -11.11 -30.86
CA PHE A 28 -13.07 -12.15 -29.92
C PHE A 28 -13.81 -13.34 -30.55
N LYS A 29 -14.56 -13.12 -31.64
CA LYS A 29 -15.27 -14.19 -32.35
C LYS A 29 -14.32 -15.10 -33.12
N CYS A 30 -13.31 -14.50 -33.74
CA CYS A 30 -12.26 -15.25 -34.44
C CYS A 30 -11.48 -16.13 -33.45
N VAL A 31 -11.08 -15.57 -32.30
CA VAL A 31 -10.40 -16.33 -31.23
C VAL A 31 -11.27 -17.48 -30.71
N GLU A 32 -12.56 -17.24 -30.46
CA GLU A 32 -13.51 -18.28 -30.05
C GLU A 32 -13.59 -19.43 -31.08
N SER A 33 -13.68 -19.11 -32.37
CA SER A 33 -13.75 -20.13 -33.43
C SER A 33 -12.46 -20.95 -33.54
N LEU A 34 -11.30 -20.29 -33.45
CA LEU A 34 -10.00 -20.94 -33.50
C LEU A 34 -9.79 -21.86 -32.29
N LEU A 35 -10.17 -21.42 -31.09
CA LEU A 35 -10.10 -22.25 -29.88
C LEU A 35 -11.02 -23.47 -29.99
N ARG A 36 -12.23 -23.34 -30.55
CA ARG A 36 -13.13 -24.50 -30.79
C ARG A 36 -12.55 -25.49 -31.79
N ASP A 37 -11.84 -25.04 -32.82
CA ASP A 37 -11.25 -25.93 -33.82
C ASP A 37 -9.99 -26.64 -33.29
N LEU A 38 -9.13 -25.94 -32.56
CA LEU A 38 -7.97 -26.50 -31.83
C LEU A 38 -8.36 -27.64 -30.89
N THR A 39 -9.50 -27.51 -30.23
CA THR A 39 -9.88 -28.36 -29.10
C THR A 39 -10.67 -29.60 -29.51
N LYS A 40 -11.04 -29.71 -30.79
CA LYS A 40 -11.51 -30.98 -31.38
C LYS A 40 -10.43 -32.05 -31.40
N GLU A 41 -9.15 -31.66 -31.47
CA GLU A 41 -8.03 -32.58 -31.55
C GLU A 41 -7.43 -32.90 -30.17
N ASN A 42 -7.21 -31.89 -29.33
CA ASN A 42 -6.75 -32.07 -27.95
C ASN A 42 -7.23 -30.91 -27.04
N PRO A 43 -8.15 -31.13 -26.07
CA PRO A 43 -8.65 -30.07 -25.20
C PRO A 43 -7.63 -29.56 -24.18
N ASP A 44 -6.63 -30.37 -23.83
CA ASP A 44 -5.58 -30.06 -22.84
C ASP A 44 -4.26 -29.60 -23.49
N ALA A 45 -4.33 -29.16 -24.75
CA ALA A 45 -3.14 -28.77 -25.50
C ALA A 45 -2.33 -27.67 -24.80
N VAL A 46 -1.00 -27.80 -24.83
CA VAL A 46 -0.08 -26.81 -24.26
C VAL A 46 0.45 -25.89 -25.38
N ILE A 47 0.13 -24.61 -25.25
CA ILE A 47 0.46 -23.54 -26.20
C ILE A 47 1.58 -22.68 -25.64
N GLU A 48 2.65 -22.49 -26.42
CA GLU A 48 3.75 -21.60 -26.05
C GLU A 48 3.53 -20.17 -26.59
N LEU A 49 3.54 -19.18 -25.70
CA LEU A 49 3.43 -17.75 -26.02
C LEU A 49 4.79 -17.04 -25.86
N SER A 50 4.92 -15.84 -26.45
CA SER A 50 6.18 -15.08 -26.40
C SER A 50 6.15 -14.15 -25.20
N ASN A 51 7.20 -14.19 -24.38
CA ASN A 51 7.38 -13.35 -23.19
C ASN A 51 7.34 -11.83 -23.43
N ASP A 52 7.38 -11.39 -24.69
CA ASP A 52 7.51 -9.98 -25.01
C ASP A 52 6.23 -9.15 -24.79
N ASP A 53 5.06 -9.80 -24.63
CA ASP A 53 3.77 -9.15 -24.90
C ASP A 53 2.72 -9.13 -23.77
N TRP A 54 3.06 -9.42 -22.50
CA TRP A 54 2.13 -9.15 -21.39
C TRP A 54 2.69 -8.12 -20.40
N MET A 55 2.39 -6.84 -20.68
CA MET A 55 2.63 -5.68 -19.82
C MET A 55 4.05 -5.55 -19.26
N LYS A 56 4.92 -4.83 -19.99
CA LYS A 56 6.04 -4.13 -19.35
C LYS A 56 5.47 -3.08 -18.40
N ASP A 57 5.41 -3.40 -17.11
CA ASP A 57 5.45 -2.37 -16.07
C ASP A 57 6.73 -1.55 -16.31
N PRO A 58 6.64 -0.24 -16.62
CA PRO A 58 7.81 0.57 -16.92
C PRO A 58 8.70 0.85 -15.68
N VAL A 59 8.41 0.20 -14.55
CA VAL A 59 8.98 0.51 -13.22
C VAL A 59 9.80 -0.64 -12.64
N VAL A 60 9.99 -1.76 -13.35
CA VAL A 60 10.89 -2.82 -12.86
C VAL A 60 12.32 -2.30 -12.86
N GLN A 61 12.85 -1.99 -11.67
CA GLN A 61 14.28 -1.72 -11.48
C GLN A 61 15.04 -2.99 -11.79
N LEU A 62 15.78 -2.97 -12.90
CA LEU A 62 16.66 -4.07 -13.29
C LEU A 62 17.66 -4.34 -12.15
N PRO A 63 17.80 -5.59 -11.68
CA PRO A 63 18.72 -5.91 -10.59
C PRO A 63 20.16 -5.50 -10.97
N PRO A 64 21.02 -5.08 -10.01
CA PRO A 64 22.37 -4.58 -10.30
C PRO A 64 23.25 -5.53 -11.13
N ALA A 65 22.97 -6.84 -11.08
CA ALA A 65 23.63 -7.87 -11.88
C ALA A 65 23.48 -7.68 -13.41
N VAL A 66 22.37 -7.06 -13.84
CA VAL A 66 22.08 -6.68 -15.24
C VAL A 66 23.17 -5.75 -15.80
N LEU A 67 23.68 -4.84 -14.97
CA LEU A 67 24.72 -3.86 -15.34
C LEU A 67 26.12 -4.47 -15.40
N VAL A 68 26.33 -5.69 -14.87
CA VAL A 68 27.63 -6.35 -14.75
C VAL A 68 27.84 -7.44 -15.82
N GLY A 69 26.87 -7.64 -16.72
CA GLY A 69 27.04 -8.54 -17.87
C GLY A 69 27.05 -10.04 -17.55
N LEU A 70 26.70 -10.43 -16.32
CA LEU A 70 26.44 -11.83 -15.96
C LEU A 70 24.96 -12.15 -16.21
N TRP A 71 24.65 -12.55 -17.44
CA TRP A 71 23.34 -13.08 -17.80
C TRP A 71 23.48 -14.55 -18.22
N SER A 72 22.70 -15.43 -17.62
CA SER A 72 22.17 -16.58 -18.35
C SER A 72 20.87 -16.12 -19.01
N LEU A 73 20.80 -16.16 -20.34
CA LEU A 73 19.54 -16.03 -21.09
C LEU A 73 18.72 -17.30 -20.87
N GLU A 74 18.24 -17.53 -19.65
CA GLU A 74 17.23 -18.55 -19.40
C GLU A 74 15.90 -18.00 -19.92
N TYR A 75 15.63 -18.32 -21.17
CA TYR A 75 14.31 -18.13 -21.78
C TYR A 75 13.28 -18.87 -20.93
N LYS A 76 12.54 -18.16 -20.06
CA LYS A 76 11.38 -18.73 -19.37
C LYS A 76 10.30 -18.96 -20.44
N ARG A 77 9.91 -20.22 -20.70
CA ARG A 77 8.86 -20.51 -21.68
C ARG A 77 7.52 -20.19 -21.03
N GLU A 78 6.77 -19.24 -21.57
CA GLU A 78 5.38 -18.99 -21.13
C GLU A 78 4.45 -19.99 -21.81
N LEU A 79 3.97 -20.96 -21.02
CA LEU A 79 3.06 -22.00 -21.48
C LEU A 79 1.64 -21.68 -21.02
N THR A 80 0.66 -21.87 -21.90
CA THR A 80 -0.76 -21.61 -21.62
C THR A 80 -1.62 -22.73 -22.20
N SER A 81 -2.85 -22.87 -21.70
CA SER A 81 -3.83 -23.81 -22.25
C SER A 81 -5.00 -23.06 -22.91
N PRO A 82 -5.70 -23.68 -23.88
CA PRO A 82 -6.93 -23.14 -24.45
C PRO A 82 -7.96 -22.74 -23.39
N LEU A 83 -8.05 -23.52 -22.31
CA LEU A 83 -8.93 -23.26 -21.19
C LEU A 83 -8.53 -21.98 -20.43
N CYS A 84 -7.22 -21.76 -20.18
CA CYS A 84 -6.72 -20.54 -19.56
C CYS A 84 -7.00 -19.30 -20.42
N ILE A 85 -6.85 -19.40 -21.75
CA ILE A 85 -7.14 -18.28 -22.68
C ILE A 85 -8.64 -17.95 -22.64
N ALA A 86 -9.51 -18.95 -22.69
CA ALA A 86 -10.95 -18.76 -22.59
C ALA A 86 -11.36 -18.12 -21.25
N ALA A 87 -10.73 -18.55 -20.15
CA ALA A 87 -10.96 -18.01 -18.82
C ALA A 87 -10.46 -16.56 -18.67
N ALA A 88 -9.30 -16.23 -19.25
CA ALA A 88 -8.72 -14.88 -19.22
C ALA A 88 -9.57 -13.86 -20.00
N GLN A 89 -10.10 -14.26 -21.16
CA GLN A 89 -10.90 -13.38 -22.02
C GLN A 89 -12.39 -13.35 -21.66
N GLY A 90 -12.85 -14.25 -20.79
CA GLY A 90 -14.25 -14.31 -20.38
C GLY A 90 -15.17 -15.02 -21.37
N PHE A 91 -14.63 -15.92 -22.21
CA PHE A 91 -15.41 -16.68 -23.18
C PHE A 91 -16.14 -17.85 -22.52
N THR A 92 -17.30 -17.56 -21.94
CA THR A 92 -18.09 -18.54 -21.18
C THR A 92 -18.52 -19.74 -22.01
N ASP A 93 -18.94 -19.52 -23.24
CA ASP A 93 -19.50 -20.57 -24.10
C ASP A 93 -18.40 -21.50 -24.62
N CYS A 94 -17.24 -20.94 -25.01
CA CYS A 94 -16.04 -21.72 -25.28
C CYS A 94 -15.61 -22.52 -24.06
N LEU A 95 -15.52 -21.88 -22.89
CA LEU A 95 -15.05 -22.51 -21.67
C LEU A 95 -15.96 -23.69 -21.27
N LEU A 96 -17.28 -23.52 -21.36
CA LEU A 96 -18.24 -24.60 -21.12
C LEU A 96 -18.06 -25.75 -22.12
N TYR A 97 -17.93 -25.44 -23.42
CA TYR A 97 -17.67 -26.44 -24.44
C TYR A 97 -16.38 -27.23 -24.18
N LEU A 98 -15.32 -26.58 -23.70
CA LEU A 98 -14.06 -27.24 -23.35
C LEU A 98 -14.23 -28.19 -22.17
N LEU A 99 -14.91 -27.75 -21.11
CA LEU A 99 -15.17 -28.57 -19.92
C LEU A 99 -16.06 -29.78 -20.25
N GLU A 100 -17.08 -29.61 -21.11
CA GLU A 100 -17.93 -30.71 -21.58
C GLU A 100 -17.16 -31.74 -22.42
N ASN A 101 -16.15 -31.31 -23.17
CA ASN A 101 -15.28 -32.19 -23.96
C ASN A 101 -14.09 -32.77 -23.16
N GLY A 102 -14.12 -32.65 -21.83
CA GLY A 102 -13.17 -33.32 -20.94
C GLY A 102 -11.90 -32.54 -20.62
N ALA A 103 -11.82 -31.24 -20.90
CA ALA A 103 -10.70 -30.40 -20.49
C ALA A 103 -10.53 -30.42 -18.96
N HIS A 104 -9.29 -30.60 -18.49
CA HIS A 104 -9.02 -30.67 -17.06
C HIS A 104 -8.96 -29.25 -16.44
N PRO A 105 -9.85 -28.91 -15.49
CA PRO A 105 -9.93 -27.55 -14.94
C PRO A 105 -8.71 -27.14 -14.09
N ASN A 106 -7.98 -28.14 -13.57
CA ASN A 106 -6.80 -27.95 -12.72
C ASN A 106 -5.48 -28.04 -13.50
N LEU A 107 -5.51 -28.10 -14.83
CA LEU A 107 -4.31 -28.14 -15.65
C LEU A 107 -3.55 -26.82 -15.54
N SER A 108 -2.28 -26.88 -15.13
CA SER A 108 -1.38 -25.74 -14.99
C SER A 108 -0.25 -25.83 -16.02
N ALA A 109 -0.54 -25.46 -17.27
CA ALA A 109 0.40 -25.59 -18.39
C ALA A 109 1.66 -24.72 -18.22
N GLY A 110 1.52 -23.49 -17.71
CA GLY A 110 2.63 -22.60 -17.36
C GLY A 110 2.45 -22.01 -15.97
N GLY A 111 2.28 -22.90 -14.99
CA GLY A 111 2.21 -22.51 -13.58
C GLY A 111 0.93 -21.83 -13.13
N LYS A 112 -0.02 -21.52 -14.02
CA LYS A 112 -1.33 -20.97 -13.67
C LYS A 112 -2.46 -21.84 -14.20
N ALA A 113 -3.39 -22.21 -13.32
CA ALA A 113 -4.66 -22.84 -13.72
C ALA A 113 -5.66 -21.81 -14.24
N ALA A 114 -6.65 -22.26 -15.03
CA ALA A 114 -7.66 -21.38 -15.63
C ALA A 114 -8.44 -20.54 -14.60
N LEU A 115 -8.61 -21.06 -13.38
CA LEU A 115 -9.28 -20.35 -12.29
C LEU A 115 -8.50 -19.10 -11.84
N HIS A 116 -7.17 -19.12 -11.88
CA HIS A 116 -6.35 -17.96 -11.55
C HIS A 116 -6.57 -16.85 -12.58
N GLU A 117 -6.53 -17.20 -13.87
CA GLU A 117 -6.75 -16.24 -14.97
C GLU A 117 -8.15 -15.63 -14.94
N ALA A 118 -9.17 -16.43 -14.59
CA ALA A 118 -10.53 -15.92 -14.40
C ALA A 118 -10.61 -14.91 -13.24
N CYS A 119 -9.86 -15.13 -12.16
CA CYS A 119 -9.86 -14.23 -10.99
C CYS A 119 -9.07 -12.94 -11.26
N THR A 120 -7.91 -13.05 -11.92
CA THR A 120 -7.08 -11.90 -12.33
C THR A 120 -7.82 -10.96 -13.27
N ASN A 121 -8.56 -11.51 -14.24
CA ASN A 121 -9.31 -10.74 -15.24
C ASN A 121 -10.78 -10.50 -14.85
N GLU A 122 -11.16 -10.73 -13.60
CA GLU A 122 -12.49 -10.40 -13.05
C GLU A 122 -13.67 -11.13 -13.71
N ASN A 123 -13.40 -12.27 -14.38
CA ASN A 123 -14.38 -13.06 -15.12
C ASN A 123 -15.17 -13.99 -14.22
N THR A 124 -16.12 -13.40 -13.49
CA THR A 124 -16.98 -14.06 -12.50
C THR A 124 -17.68 -15.31 -13.02
N LYS A 125 -18.26 -15.23 -14.22
CA LYS A 125 -19.00 -16.33 -14.84
C LYS A 125 -18.09 -17.52 -15.15
N CYS A 126 -16.89 -17.26 -15.67
CA CYS A 126 -15.90 -18.30 -15.92
C CYS A 126 -15.40 -18.93 -14.62
N ALA A 127 -15.17 -18.11 -13.57
CA ALA A 127 -14.76 -18.62 -12.27
C ALA A 127 -15.83 -19.54 -11.65
N GLU A 128 -17.12 -19.16 -11.72
CA GLU A 128 -18.23 -20.00 -11.26
C GLU A 128 -18.31 -21.33 -12.02
N LEU A 129 -18.26 -21.29 -13.36
CA LEU A 129 -18.27 -22.50 -14.19
C LEU A 129 -17.09 -23.45 -13.89
N LEU A 130 -15.89 -22.90 -13.74
CA LEU A 130 -14.71 -23.70 -13.40
C LEU A 130 -14.88 -24.39 -12.03
N LEU A 131 -15.40 -23.67 -11.04
CA LEU A 131 -15.65 -24.22 -9.69
C LEU A 131 -16.76 -25.28 -9.68
N GLU A 132 -17.81 -25.11 -10.49
CA GLU A 132 -18.88 -26.10 -10.67
C GLU A 132 -18.36 -27.40 -11.31
N HIS A 133 -17.39 -27.30 -12.22
CA HIS A 133 -16.75 -28.44 -12.87
C HIS A 133 -15.53 -29.01 -12.11
N GLY A 134 -15.35 -28.65 -10.83
CA GLY A 134 -14.35 -29.26 -9.95
C GLY A 134 -12.96 -28.62 -9.99
N ALA A 135 -12.84 -27.36 -10.41
CA ALA A 135 -11.62 -26.59 -10.19
C ALA A 135 -11.31 -26.47 -8.68
N ASN A 136 -10.06 -26.69 -8.31
CA ASN A 136 -9.62 -26.59 -6.93
C ASN A 136 -9.42 -25.11 -6.55
N PRO A 137 -10.23 -24.55 -5.63
CA PRO A 137 -10.13 -23.15 -5.23
C PRO A 137 -8.87 -22.81 -4.42
N ASN A 138 -8.09 -23.82 -4.03
CA ASN A 138 -6.85 -23.70 -3.25
C ASN A 138 -5.62 -24.16 -4.04
N GLN A 139 -5.74 -24.40 -5.34
CA GLN A 139 -4.57 -24.74 -6.17
C GLN A 139 -3.59 -23.56 -6.19
N LEU A 140 -2.31 -23.83 -5.98
CA LEU A 140 -1.29 -22.79 -6.02
C LEU A 140 -0.72 -22.63 -7.43
N THR A 141 -0.33 -21.41 -7.78
CA THR A 141 0.50 -21.16 -8.96
C THR A 141 1.95 -21.59 -8.75
N GLU A 142 2.78 -21.54 -9.79
CA GLU A 142 4.23 -21.67 -9.67
C GLU A 142 4.86 -20.64 -8.71
N ASP A 143 4.26 -19.44 -8.63
CA ASP A 143 4.65 -18.39 -7.67
C ASP A 143 4.04 -18.60 -6.26
N GLY A 144 3.39 -19.75 -6.02
CA GLY A 144 2.78 -20.06 -4.73
C GLY A 144 1.53 -19.24 -4.38
N LEU A 145 0.83 -18.69 -5.37
CA LEU A 145 -0.37 -17.87 -5.17
C LEU A 145 -1.65 -18.70 -5.34
N ALA A 146 -2.54 -18.69 -4.36
CA ALA A 146 -3.90 -19.21 -4.52
C ALA A 146 -4.82 -18.26 -5.33
N PRO A 147 -5.95 -18.73 -5.89
CA PRO A 147 -6.89 -17.90 -6.67
C PRO A 147 -7.44 -16.69 -5.91
N LEU A 148 -7.60 -16.80 -4.58
CA LEU A 148 -8.03 -15.68 -3.74
C LEU A 148 -7.05 -14.50 -3.75
N HIS A 149 -5.74 -14.76 -3.89
CA HIS A 149 -4.72 -13.70 -3.94
C HIS A 149 -4.71 -12.93 -5.27
N MET A 150 -5.35 -13.47 -6.31
CA MET A 150 -5.50 -12.80 -7.60
C MET A 150 -6.60 -11.73 -7.59
N CYS A 151 -7.47 -11.73 -6.57
CA CYS A 151 -8.57 -10.78 -6.42
C CYS A 151 -8.07 -9.41 -5.92
N ARG A 152 -7.33 -8.68 -6.77
CA ARG A 152 -6.65 -7.41 -6.42
C ARG A 152 -7.45 -6.14 -6.73
N THR A 153 -8.58 -6.26 -7.41
CA THR A 153 -9.42 -5.13 -7.84
C THR A 153 -10.79 -5.17 -7.16
N PRO A 154 -11.52 -4.04 -7.03
CA PRO A 154 -12.84 -4.03 -6.41
C PRO A 154 -13.87 -4.88 -7.18
N GLN A 155 -13.74 -5.00 -8.50
CA GLN A 155 -14.62 -5.78 -9.37
C GLN A 155 -14.49 -7.30 -9.12
N SER A 156 -13.30 -7.77 -8.72
CA SER A 156 -13.04 -9.18 -8.39
C SER A 156 -13.78 -9.68 -7.14
N LEU A 157 -14.55 -8.83 -6.42
CA LEU A 157 -15.31 -9.21 -5.23
C LEU A 157 -16.26 -10.39 -5.48
N ARG A 158 -16.87 -10.44 -6.66
CA ARG A 158 -17.77 -11.52 -7.04
C ARG A 158 -17.01 -12.84 -7.22
N CYS A 159 -15.81 -12.80 -7.82
CA CYS A 159 -14.91 -13.96 -7.90
C CYS A 159 -14.51 -14.44 -6.49
N ALA A 160 -14.11 -13.52 -5.60
CA ALA A 160 -13.78 -13.86 -4.21
C ALA A 160 -14.96 -14.50 -3.48
N LYS A 161 -16.20 -14.02 -3.69
CA LYS A 161 -17.42 -14.63 -3.13
C LYS A 161 -17.66 -16.04 -3.67
N ALA A 162 -17.45 -16.28 -4.96
CA ALA A 162 -17.59 -17.60 -5.57
C ALA A 162 -16.55 -18.56 -4.98
N LEU A 163 -15.28 -18.16 -4.94
CA LEU A 163 -14.19 -18.95 -4.36
C LEU A 163 -14.49 -19.39 -2.91
N VAL A 164 -14.87 -18.43 -2.05
CA VAL A 164 -15.18 -18.73 -0.64
C VAL A 164 -16.38 -19.67 -0.51
N ARG A 165 -17.42 -19.54 -1.36
CA ARG A 165 -18.58 -20.45 -1.36
C ARG A 165 -18.19 -21.89 -1.72
N HIS A 166 -17.22 -22.06 -2.61
CA HIS A 166 -16.73 -23.37 -3.04
C HIS A 166 -15.57 -23.90 -2.17
N GLY A 167 -15.33 -23.31 -0.98
CA GLY A 167 -14.38 -23.84 0.00
C GLY A 167 -12.94 -23.32 -0.13
N ALA A 168 -12.74 -22.14 -0.73
CA ALA A 168 -11.43 -21.48 -0.68
C ALA A 168 -11.02 -21.16 0.76
N ASN A 169 -9.78 -21.48 1.11
CA ASN A 169 -9.20 -21.23 2.42
C ASN A 169 -8.76 -19.77 2.53
N VAL A 170 -9.49 -18.98 3.32
CA VAL A 170 -9.22 -17.55 3.55
C VAL A 170 -7.94 -17.26 4.35
N ASN A 171 -7.32 -18.29 4.90
CA ASN A 171 -6.08 -18.20 5.69
C ASN A 171 -4.88 -18.87 4.99
N LEU A 172 -5.02 -19.30 3.73
CA LEU A 172 -3.93 -19.91 2.99
C LEU A 172 -2.88 -18.85 2.65
N PRO A 173 -1.65 -18.91 3.20
CA PRO A 173 -0.62 -17.95 2.87
C PRO A 173 -0.02 -18.22 1.48
N THR A 174 0.58 -17.21 0.87
CA THR A 174 1.45 -17.37 -0.30
C THR A 174 2.77 -18.05 0.09
N GLU A 175 3.42 -18.77 -0.83
CA GLU A 175 4.66 -19.49 -0.49
C GLU A 175 5.87 -18.56 -0.29
N GLU A 176 5.96 -17.45 -1.03
CA GLU A 176 7.11 -16.55 -0.96
C GLU A 176 7.03 -15.54 0.19
N GLU A 177 5.93 -14.78 0.27
CA GLU A 177 5.77 -13.68 1.24
C GLU A 177 4.99 -14.09 2.49
N GLU A 178 4.42 -15.30 2.54
CA GLU A 178 3.48 -15.72 3.58
C GLU A 178 2.26 -14.78 3.72
N ASP A 179 1.89 -14.13 2.62
CA ASP A 179 0.77 -13.20 2.58
C ASP A 179 -0.55 -13.94 2.60
N THR A 180 -1.47 -13.56 3.48
CA THR A 180 -2.84 -14.08 3.45
C THR A 180 -3.70 -13.27 2.47
N PRO A 181 -4.84 -13.81 2.00
CA PRO A 181 -5.79 -13.07 1.16
C PRO A 181 -6.25 -11.75 1.80
N LEU A 182 -6.34 -11.71 3.14
CA LEU A 182 -6.66 -10.50 3.89
C LEU A 182 -5.55 -9.44 3.78
N LEU A 183 -4.29 -9.84 3.81
CA LEU A 183 -3.14 -8.95 3.69
C LEU A 183 -3.09 -8.35 2.27
N VAL A 184 -3.28 -9.17 1.23
CA VAL A 184 -3.39 -8.71 -0.16
C VAL A 184 -4.55 -7.73 -0.34
N ALA A 185 -5.73 -8.04 0.19
CA ALA A 185 -6.88 -7.13 0.15
C ALA A 185 -6.59 -5.80 0.87
N ALA A 186 -5.80 -5.83 1.94
CA ALA A 186 -5.41 -4.64 2.69
C ALA A 186 -4.37 -3.77 1.95
N ARG A 187 -3.38 -4.40 1.28
CA ARG A 187 -2.42 -3.71 0.40
C ARG A 187 -3.11 -2.95 -0.72
N HIS A 188 -4.17 -3.52 -1.30
CA HIS A 188 -4.94 -2.89 -2.38
C HIS A 188 -6.10 -2.01 -1.91
N GLY A 189 -6.30 -1.84 -0.59
CA GLY A 189 -7.36 -0.98 -0.07
C GLY A 189 -8.78 -1.46 -0.42
N LEU A 190 -9.03 -2.78 -0.37
CA LEU A 190 -10.31 -3.40 -0.74
C LEU A 190 -11.18 -3.70 0.49
N PRO A 191 -12.03 -2.76 0.97
CA PRO A 191 -12.80 -2.93 2.21
C PRO A 191 -13.80 -4.07 2.14
N TYR A 192 -14.45 -4.27 0.99
CA TYR A 192 -15.46 -5.32 0.82
C TYR A 192 -14.85 -6.73 0.80
N HIS A 193 -13.66 -6.89 0.21
CA HIS A 193 -12.91 -8.15 0.25
C HIS A 193 -12.43 -8.44 1.67
N ALA A 194 -11.84 -7.45 2.34
CA ALA A 194 -11.43 -7.58 3.73
C ALA A 194 -12.62 -7.97 4.62
N GLN A 195 -13.78 -7.33 4.47
CA GLN A 195 -15.00 -7.67 5.21
C GLN A 195 -15.48 -9.10 4.93
N LEU A 196 -15.42 -9.54 3.67
CA LEU A 196 -15.74 -10.92 3.32
C LEU A 196 -14.82 -11.88 4.07
N PHE A 197 -13.50 -11.72 3.95
CA PHE A 197 -12.53 -12.62 4.56
C PHE A 197 -12.63 -12.65 6.08
N LEU A 198 -12.79 -11.48 6.73
CA LEU A 198 -13.00 -11.39 8.19
C LEU A 198 -14.27 -12.13 8.64
N ARG A 199 -15.37 -12.03 7.87
CA ARG A 199 -16.62 -12.74 8.17
C ARG A 199 -16.46 -14.27 8.08
N TYR A 200 -15.57 -14.76 7.23
CA TYR A 200 -15.28 -16.19 7.07
C TYR A 200 -14.09 -16.66 7.93
N GLY A 201 -13.66 -15.87 8.92
CA GLY A 201 -12.67 -16.31 9.92
C GLY A 201 -11.22 -16.10 9.50
N ALA A 202 -10.93 -15.10 8.67
CA ALA A 202 -9.55 -14.70 8.38
C ALA A 202 -8.82 -14.24 9.65
N ASN A 203 -7.56 -14.67 9.81
CA ASN A 203 -6.72 -14.29 10.93
C ASN A 203 -6.21 -12.85 10.77
N ILE A 204 -6.78 -11.94 11.57
CA ILE A 204 -6.51 -10.49 11.51
C ILE A 204 -5.05 -10.15 11.81
N ASN A 205 -4.44 -10.87 12.75
CA ASN A 205 -3.09 -10.59 13.24
C ASN A 205 -2.04 -11.55 12.64
N HIS A 206 -2.35 -12.21 11.52
CA HIS A 206 -1.35 -12.94 10.76
C HIS A 206 -0.26 -11.98 10.28
N THR A 207 0.99 -12.42 10.34
CA THR A 207 2.16 -11.67 9.88
C THR A 207 2.73 -12.33 8.63
N SER A 208 3.11 -11.54 7.63
CA SER A 208 3.90 -12.00 6.48
C SER A 208 5.33 -12.39 6.91
N SER A 209 6.14 -12.85 5.97
CA SER A 209 7.57 -13.13 6.17
C SER A 209 8.38 -11.90 6.61
N SER A 210 7.95 -10.70 6.21
CA SER A 210 8.48 -9.40 6.65
C SER A 210 7.94 -8.93 8.01
N GLY A 211 7.07 -9.72 8.64
CA GLY A 211 6.41 -9.37 9.90
C GLY A 211 5.23 -8.41 9.71
N GLU A 212 4.78 -8.17 8.48
CA GLU A 212 3.72 -7.20 8.22
C GLU A 212 2.35 -7.77 8.53
N THR A 213 1.51 -6.97 9.18
CA THR A 213 0.08 -7.27 9.36
C THR A 213 -0.75 -6.62 8.27
N ALA A 214 -1.98 -7.08 8.08
CA ALA A 214 -2.94 -6.45 7.19
C ALA A 214 -3.12 -4.94 7.50
N LEU A 215 -3.14 -4.55 8.77
CA LEU A 215 -3.23 -3.14 9.19
C LEU A 215 -1.97 -2.35 8.79
N GLY A 216 -0.79 -2.92 9.02
CA GLY A 216 0.48 -2.32 8.63
C GLY A 216 0.61 -2.13 7.11
N ALA A 217 0.21 -3.15 6.34
CA ALA A 217 0.22 -3.13 4.89
C ALA A 217 -0.72 -2.06 4.30
N ALA A 218 -1.96 -1.96 4.83
CA ALA A 218 -2.89 -0.90 4.42
C ALA A 218 -2.35 0.51 4.69
N CYS A 219 -1.64 0.71 5.81
CA CYS A 219 -1.02 1.99 6.12
C CYS A 219 0.22 2.30 5.25
N LEU A 220 0.95 1.28 4.79
CA LEU A 220 2.11 1.44 3.92
C LEU A 220 1.72 1.87 2.50
N GLU A 221 0.67 1.25 1.96
CA GLU A 221 0.23 1.47 0.58
C GLU A 221 -0.71 2.67 0.43
N ALA A 222 -1.15 3.27 1.53
CA ALA A 222 -1.91 4.52 1.52
C ALA A 222 -1.04 5.70 1.04
N GLN A 223 -0.84 5.81 -0.28
CA GLN A 223 -0.06 6.85 -0.94
C GLN A 223 -0.92 7.80 -1.80
N GLN A 224 -2.24 7.86 -1.57
CA GLN A 224 -3.22 8.65 -2.35
C GLN A 224 -3.28 10.15 -2.04
N MET A 225 -3.14 11.00 -3.07
CA MET A 225 -3.17 12.46 -2.94
C MET A 225 -4.54 12.98 -2.44
N PRO A 226 -4.59 14.09 -1.68
CA PRO A 226 -5.83 14.63 -1.12
C PRO A 226 -6.86 15.17 -2.13
N GLU A 227 -6.52 15.30 -3.42
CA GLU A 227 -7.39 15.96 -4.42
C GLU A 227 -8.21 14.98 -5.27
N GLU A 228 -8.01 13.67 -5.13
CA GLU A 228 -8.83 12.65 -5.81
C GLU A 228 -9.86 12.11 -4.81
N ASP A 229 -11.05 12.71 -4.82
CA ASP A 229 -12.20 12.50 -3.91
C ASP A 229 -12.76 11.05 -3.82
N GLN A 230 -12.10 10.02 -4.37
CA GLN A 230 -12.82 8.77 -4.68
C GLN A 230 -12.38 7.47 -4.01
N ASP A 231 -11.23 7.36 -3.35
CA ASP A 231 -10.84 6.04 -2.81
C ASP A 231 -10.32 6.06 -1.37
N GLU A 232 -11.17 6.38 -0.39
CA GLU A 232 -10.91 6.12 1.05
C GLU A 232 -10.79 4.61 1.41
N GLY A 233 -10.51 3.73 0.43
CA GLY A 233 -10.45 2.28 0.60
C GLY A 233 -9.49 1.85 1.71
N HIS A 234 -8.28 2.42 1.77
CA HIS A 234 -7.32 2.10 2.85
C HIS A 234 -7.80 2.57 4.23
N LEU A 235 -8.45 3.73 4.32
CA LEU A 235 -9.00 4.23 5.58
C LEU A 235 -10.13 3.32 6.05
N GLN A 236 -11.03 2.92 5.15
CA GLN A 236 -12.12 2.00 5.44
C GLN A 236 -11.59 0.62 5.86
N VAL A 237 -10.58 0.07 5.17
CA VAL A 237 -9.91 -1.17 5.56
C VAL A 237 -9.31 -1.04 6.96
N CYS A 238 -8.55 0.02 7.26
CA CYS A 238 -7.96 0.23 8.58
C CYS A 238 -9.04 0.32 9.67
N SER A 239 -10.13 1.06 9.42
CA SER A 239 -11.25 1.18 10.35
C SER A 239 -11.92 -0.18 10.62
N LEU A 240 -12.08 -0.98 9.58
CA LEU A 240 -12.66 -2.31 9.65
C LEU A 240 -11.75 -3.25 10.46
N LEU A 241 -10.46 -3.32 10.11
CA LEU A 241 -9.48 -4.15 10.81
C LEU A 241 -9.42 -3.82 12.31
N LEU A 242 -9.40 -2.53 12.68
CA LEU A 242 -9.41 -2.11 14.08
C LEU A 242 -10.73 -2.46 14.78
N SER A 243 -11.88 -2.34 14.10
CA SER A 243 -13.18 -2.74 14.68
C SER A 243 -13.27 -4.25 14.96
N TYR A 244 -12.54 -5.06 14.19
CA TYR A 244 -12.42 -6.51 14.39
C TYR A 244 -11.31 -6.90 15.39
N GLY A 245 -10.59 -5.92 15.97
CA GLY A 245 -9.58 -6.16 17.01
C GLY A 245 -8.15 -6.34 16.50
N ALA A 246 -7.80 -5.77 15.35
CA ALA A 246 -6.41 -5.72 14.90
C ALA A 246 -5.51 -5.02 15.91
N ASN A 247 -4.31 -5.56 16.14
CA ASN A 247 -3.34 -4.95 17.04
C ASN A 247 -2.72 -3.69 16.39
N VAL A 248 -3.13 -2.52 16.87
CA VAL A 248 -2.65 -1.21 16.38
C VAL A 248 -1.14 -0.99 16.56
N ASN A 249 -0.52 -1.71 17.49
CA ASN A 249 0.90 -1.59 17.84
C ASN A 249 1.76 -2.74 17.32
N GLN A 250 1.20 -3.64 16.50
CA GLN A 250 1.98 -4.74 15.94
C GLN A 250 3.04 -4.19 14.97
N ALA A 251 4.30 -4.38 15.31
CA ALA A 251 5.42 -3.93 14.51
C ALA A 251 5.88 -5.02 13.53
N ASP A 252 6.41 -4.60 12.40
CA ASP A 252 7.10 -5.48 11.44
C ASP A 252 8.52 -5.85 11.90
N ASN A 253 9.26 -6.60 11.08
CA ASN A 253 10.62 -7.04 11.39
C ASN A 253 11.62 -5.88 11.57
N GLU A 254 11.31 -4.69 11.04
CA GLU A 254 12.10 -3.46 11.22
C GLU A 254 11.59 -2.60 12.38
N HIS A 255 10.74 -3.17 13.25
CA HIS A 255 10.07 -2.50 14.37
C HIS A 255 9.19 -1.30 13.95
N ARG A 256 8.75 -1.24 12.69
CA ARG A 256 7.84 -0.18 12.23
C ARG A 256 6.40 -0.55 12.55
N THR A 257 5.78 0.27 13.39
CA THR A 257 4.34 0.17 13.69
C THR A 257 3.49 0.75 12.55
N PRO A 258 2.18 0.45 12.47
CA PRO A 258 1.27 1.09 11.52
C PRO A 258 1.33 2.62 11.57
N LEU A 259 1.55 3.20 12.75
CA LEU A 259 1.71 4.64 12.93
C LEU A 259 2.98 5.18 12.24
N HIS A 260 4.09 4.43 12.24
CA HIS A 260 5.30 4.82 11.49
C HIS A 260 5.03 4.89 9.98
N LYS A 261 4.27 3.91 9.46
CA LYS A 261 3.94 3.80 8.03
C LYS A 261 2.99 4.93 7.60
N ALA A 262 1.92 5.15 8.36
CA ALA A 262 0.99 6.27 8.14
C ALA A 262 1.66 7.64 8.26
N ALA A 263 2.57 7.82 9.24
CA ALA A 263 3.34 9.05 9.42
C ALA A 263 4.31 9.31 8.27
N ARG A 264 5.02 8.28 7.78
CA ARG A 264 5.93 8.38 6.62
C ARG A 264 5.20 8.83 5.36
N ASN A 265 3.96 8.36 5.16
CA ASN A 265 3.14 8.72 4.02
C ASN A 265 2.37 10.04 4.19
N VAL A 266 2.42 10.65 5.39
CA VAL A 266 1.73 11.91 5.73
C VAL A 266 0.21 11.77 5.60
N GLN A 267 -0.34 10.62 6.01
CA GLN A 267 -1.78 10.35 5.93
C GLN A 267 -2.51 10.81 7.19
N ILE A 268 -3.06 12.04 7.16
CA ILE A 268 -3.68 12.69 8.31
C ILE A 268 -4.81 11.84 8.92
N SER A 269 -5.74 11.37 8.09
CA SER A 269 -6.91 10.60 8.54
C SER A 269 -6.52 9.27 9.19
N LEU A 270 -5.54 8.57 8.61
CA LEU A 270 -5.02 7.32 9.18
C LEU A 270 -4.28 7.55 10.50
N VAL A 271 -3.45 8.60 10.60
CA VAL A 271 -2.76 8.95 11.85
C VAL A 271 -3.76 9.23 12.95
N GLN A 272 -4.80 10.04 12.69
CA GLN A 272 -5.84 10.32 13.68
C GLN A 272 -6.58 9.05 14.12
N LEU A 273 -6.96 8.20 13.16
CA LEU A 273 -7.64 6.94 13.43
C LEU A 273 -6.77 6.01 14.30
N LEU A 274 -5.50 5.82 13.96
CA LEU A 274 -4.57 4.99 14.75
C LEU A 274 -4.38 5.54 16.18
N LEU A 275 -4.22 6.85 16.32
CA LEU A 275 -4.08 7.51 17.62
C LEU A 275 -5.33 7.36 18.50
N ASN A 276 -6.53 7.45 17.91
CA ASN A 276 -7.80 7.25 18.61
C ASN A 276 -7.96 5.80 19.11
N HIS A 277 -7.36 4.84 18.43
CA HIS A 277 -7.32 3.43 18.83
C HIS A 277 -6.14 3.06 19.74
N GLY A 278 -5.38 4.05 20.23
CA GLY A 278 -4.31 3.82 21.22
C GLY A 278 -2.97 3.40 20.63
N ALA A 279 -2.66 3.79 19.40
CA ALA A 279 -1.32 3.62 18.85
C ALA A 279 -0.24 4.27 19.74
N ASP A 280 0.88 3.58 19.92
CA ASP A 280 2.04 4.11 20.63
C ASP A 280 2.73 5.18 19.78
N ILE A 281 2.55 6.42 20.20
CA ILE A 281 3.09 7.62 19.56
C ILE A 281 4.62 7.65 19.58
N ASN A 282 5.23 7.03 20.59
CA ASN A 282 6.66 7.13 20.87
C ASN A 282 7.40 5.80 20.60
N ALA A 283 6.77 4.87 19.91
CA ALA A 283 7.45 3.68 19.41
C ALA A 283 8.66 4.08 18.57
N ILE A 284 9.73 3.30 18.64
CA ILE A 284 10.96 3.51 17.87
C ILE A 284 11.16 2.34 16.92
N ASP A 285 11.46 2.64 15.67
CA ASP A 285 11.84 1.62 14.69
C ASP A 285 13.30 1.15 14.88
N TYR A 286 13.73 0.20 14.06
CA TYR A 286 15.10 -0.33 14.10
C TYR A 286 16.19 0.75 13.91
N ASN A 287 15.87 1.83 13.20
CA ASN A 287 16.79 2.95 12.97
C ASN A 287 16.78 3.99 14.12
N GLY A 288 16.00 3.75 15.17
CA GLY A 288 15.80 4.70 16.27
C GLY A 288 14.94 5.90 15.86
N CYS A 289 14.21 5.81 14.75
CA CYS A 289 13.28 6.83 14.31
C CYS A 289 11.92 6.61 14.99
N SER A 290 11.38 7.68 15.54
CA SER A 290 9.98 7.79 15.96
C SER A 290 9.05 8.11 14.77
N PRO A 291 7.72 7.95 14.89
CA PRO A 291 6.77 8.39 13.88
C PRO A 291 6.94 9.88 13.53
N LEU A 292 7.19 10.73 14.54
CA LEU A 292 7.44 12.17 14.34
C LEU A 292 8.66 12.42 13.46
N SER A 293 9.77 11.72 13.68
CA SER A 293 10.97 11.87 12.83
C SER A 293 10.74 11.40 11.40
N ASN A 294 9.92 10.36 11.18
CA ASN A 294 9.59 9.90 9.82
C ASN A 294 8.82 10.96 9.02
N VAL A 295 7.89 11.69 9.66
CA VAL A 295 7.22 12.84 9.02
C VAL A 295 8.24 13.92 8.66
N LEU A 296 9.13 14.27 9.59
CA LEU A 296 10.13 15.33 9.39
C LEU A 296 11.13 14.99 8.26
N GLN A 297 11.54 13.73 8.14
CA GLN A 297 12.43 13.29 7.06
C GLN A 297 11.75 13.33 5.68
N ASN A 298 10.43 13.12 5.61
CA ASN A 298 9.66 13.12 4.36
C ASN A 298 8.91 14.43 4.10
N ALA A 299 9.02 15.42 4.99
CA ALA A 299 8.26 16.67 4.92
C ALA A 299 8.53 17.49 3.65
N ILE A 300 9.75 17.48 3.11
CA ILE A 300 10.07 18.16 1.84
C ILE A 300 9.46 17.42 0.65
N LEU A 301 9.61 16.10 0.60
CA LEU A 301 9.12 15.29 -0.53
C LEU A 301 7.59 15.34 -0.63
N ARG A 302 6.90 15.44 0.51
CA ARG A 302 5.45 15.39 0.61
C ARG A 302 4.85 16.73 1.08
N GLN A 303 5.40 17.89 0.69
CA GLN A 303 4.86 19.19 1.11
C GLN A 303 3.38 19.40 0.77
N LYS A 304 2.93 18.90 -0.40
CA LYS A 304 1.53 18.97 -0.83
C LYS A 304 0.57 18.28 0.14
N TRP A 305 1.08 17.35 0.95
CA TRP A 305 0.33 16.50 1.87
C TRP A 305 0.16 17.09 3.26
N GLN A 306 0.55 18.35 3.46
CA GLN A 306 0.37 19.07 4.73
C GLN A 306 1.00 18.34 5.92
N PRO A 307 2.33 18.07 5.88
CA PRO A 307 3.04 17.40 6.97
C PRO A 307 2.98 18.18 8.29
N ASP A 308 2.72 19.48 8.24
CA ASP A 308 2.48 20.34 9.38
C ASP A 308 1.32 19.83 10.24
N ILE A 309 0.23 19.35 9.65
CA ILE A 309 -0.93 18.82 10.39
C ILE A 309 -0.58 17.50 11.10
N VAL A 310 0.17 16.61 10.43
CA VAL A 310 0.60 15.35 11.05
C VAL A 310 1.57 15.62 12.21
N VAL A 311 2.52 16.54 12.05
CA VAL A 311 3.41 16.97 13.14
C VAL A 311 2.62 17.61 14.28
N GLN A 312 1.63 18.45 13.97
CA GLN A 312 0.76 19.09 14.96
C GLN A 312 0.00 18.04 15.79
N THR A 313 -0.65 17.09 15.11
CA THR A 313 -1.43 16.02 15.75
C THR A 313 -0.54 15.16 16.64
N LEU A 314 0.60 14.68 16.14
CA LEU A 314 1.55 13.89 16.95
C LEU A 314 2.01 14.64 18.21
N LEU A 315 2.40 15.91 18.10
CA LEU A 315 2.81 16.73 19.24
C LEU A 315 1.68 17.01 20.24
N ASN A 316 0.43 17.10 19.77
CA ASN A 316 -0.75 17.28 20.62
C ASN A 316 -1.17 15.99 21.35
N HIS A 317 -0.85 14.84 20.78
CA HIS A 317 -1.00 13.54 21.43
C HIS A 317 0.19 13.16 22.32
N GLY A 318 1.22 14.02 22.41
CA GLY A 318 2.34 13.84 23.34
C GLY A 318 3.57 13.14 22.76
N ALA A 319 3.80 13.29 21.45
CA ALA A 319 5.05 12.85 20.84
C ALA A 319 6.28 13.48 21.52
N ILE A 320 7.32 12.67 21.71
CA ILE A 320 8.61 13.13 22.23
C ILE A 320 9.21 14.12 21.24
N LYS A 321 9.55 15.29 21.77
CA LYS A 321 10.19 16.36 21.03
C LYS A 321 11.59 15.96 20.59
N VAL A 322 11.99 16.42 19.41
CA VAL A 322 13.36 16.25 18.91
C VAL A 322 14.37 16.87 19.89
N TRP A 323 15.53 16.24 20.05
CA TRP A 323 16.57 16.76 20.92
C TRP A 323 17.01 18.18 20.45
N PRO A 324 17.15 19.19 21.34
CA PRO A 324 17.43 20.57 20.94
C PRO A 324 18.66 20.76 20.04
N GLN A 325 19.71 19.96 20.24
CA GLN A 325 20.92 19.99 19.40
C GLN A 325 20.70 19.46 17.97
N ALA A 326 19.68 18.62 17.77
CA ALA A 326 19.29 18.14 16.44
C ALA A 326 18.35 19.11 15.71
N LEU A 327 17.88 20.19 16.35
CA LEU A 327 17.00 21.18 15.71
C LEU A 327 17.64 21.84 14.49
N LEU A 328 18.97 22.03 14.48
CA LEU A 328 19.66 22.54 13.30
C LEU A 328 19.52 21.59 12.10
N LYS A 329 19.66 20.28 12.31
CA LYS A 329 19.49 19.28 11.25
C LYS A 329 18.04 19.22 10.76
N VAL A 330 17.08 19.33 11.67
CA VAL A 330 15.65 19.40 11.31
C VAL A 330 15.35 20.67 10.53
N LEU A 331 15.92 21.82 10.94
CA LEU A 331 15.77 23.09 10.22
C LEU A 331 16.29 22.97 8.80
N THR A 332 17.48 22.38 8.60
CA THR A 332 18.01 22.14 7.25
C THR A 332 17.12 21.21 6.43
N ALA A 333 16.60 20.16 7.05
CA ALA A 333 15.76 19.15 6.38
C ALA A 333 14.30 19.59 6.20
N CYS A 334 13.85 20.68 6.82
CA CYS A 334 12.47 21.17 6.73
C CYS A 334 12.40 22.64 6.32
N ALA A 335 13.51 23.25 5.85
CA ALA A 335 13.57 24.67 5.53
C ALA A 335 12.50 25.09 4.49
N ALA A 336 12.18 24.22 3.55
CA ALA A 336 11.15 24.48 2.54
C ALA A 336 9.71 24.33 3.09
N ALA A 337 9.51 23.91 4.34
CA ALA A 337 8.22 23.70 5.00
C ALA A 337 8.10 24.55 6.29
N PRO A 338 7.91 25.88 6.17
CA PRO A 338 7.95 26.81 7.30
C PRO A 338 6.90 26.53 8.37
N LYS A 339 5.69 26.07 7.98
CA LYS A 339 4.63 25.70 8.95
C LYS A 339 5.09 24.56 9.86
N THR A 340 5.74 23.54 9.32
CA THR A 340 6.28 22.43 10.12
C THR A 340 7.35 22.92 11.10
N VAL A 341 8.25 23.80 10.64
CA VAL A 341 9.27 24.43 11.48
C VAL A 341 8.62 25.25 12.60
N GLU A 342 7.60 26.04 12.28
CA GLU A 342 6.85 26.85 13.25
C GLU A 342 6.28 26.00 14.38
N ILE A 343 5.54 24.94 14.02
CA ILE A 343 4.88 24.03 14.96
C ILE A 343 5.91 23.37 15.87
N MET A 344 7.00 22.88 15.27
CA MET A 344 8.10 22.25 15.99
C MET A 344 8.71 23.22 17.00
N PHE A 345 9.08 24.44 16.58
CA PHE A 345 9.81 25.39 17.41
C PHE A 345 8.91 25.98 18.49
N ASN A 346 7.63 26.17 18.17
CA ASN A 346 6.62 26.56 19.13
C ASN A 346 6.44 25.48 20.21
N SER A 347 6.78 24.20 19.99
CA SER A 347 6.70 23.19 21.05
C SER A 347 7.76 23.33 22.18
N TYR A 348 8.79 24.17 21.98
CA TYR A 348 9.87 24.40 22.94
C TYR A 348 9.69 25.70 23.74
N THR A 349 10.12 25.69 25.00
CA THR A 349 10.19 26.89 25.85
C THR A 349 11.27 27.85 25.37
N LEU A 350 12.44 27.29 25.02
CA LEU A 350 13.63 28.00 24.59
C LEU A 350 14.15 27.35 23.31
N VAL A 351 14.44 28.16 22.30
CA VAL A 351 15.08 27.74 21.06
C VAL A 351 16.44 28.41 20.99
N PRO A 352 17.56 27.67 21.02
CA PRO A 352 18.90 28.25 20.94
C PRO A 352 19.21 28.62 19.49
N VAL A 353 18.69 29.76 19.03
CA VAL A 353 19.01 30.32 17.72
C VAL A 353 20.47 30.77 17.73
N THR A 354 21.22 30.40 16.70
CA THR A 354 22.63 30.77 16.52
C THR A 354 22.87 31.23 15.09
N TYR A 355 23.91 32.02 14.85
CA TYR A 355 24.29 32.47 13.50
C TYR A 355 24.44 31.33 12.48
N LYS A 356 24.86 30.13 12.93
CA LYS A 356 24.98 28.92 12.09
C LYS A 356 23.65 28.49 11.46
N TRP A 357 22.52 28.88 12.03
CA TRP A 357 21.19 28.53 11.52
C TRP A 357 20.82 29.37 10.31
N ALA A 358 21.32 30.61 10.23
CA ALA A 358 21.15 31.46 9.05
C ALA A 358 21.94 30.92 7.85
N GLU A 359 23.16 30.45 8.09
CA GLU A 359 24.01 29.83 7.04
C GLU A 359 23.44 28.50 6.51
N ALA A 360 22.63 27.82 7.31
CA ALA A 360 22.13 26.49 7.00
C ALA A 360 20.87 26.50 6.10
N ILE A 361 20.22 27.66 5.92
CA ILE A 361 19.01 27.80 5.10
C ILE A 361 19.42 28.24 3.69
N PRO A 362 18.98 27.54 2.63
CA PRO A 362 19.21 27.96 1.26
C PRO A 362 18.66 29.38 1.00
N GLU A 363 19.44 30.24 0.33
CA GLU A 363 19.08 31.64 0.12
C GLU A 363 17.72 31.82 -0.57
N ASP A 364 17.39 30.95 -1.53
CA ASP A 364 16.14 31.03 -2.28
C ASP A 364 14.91 30.80 -1.37
N ILE A 365 15.03 29.85 -0.44
CA ILE A 365 14.00 29.55 0.56
C ILE A 365 13.90 30.70 1.58
N PHE A 366 15.03 31.24 2.01
CA PHE A 366 15.06 32.39 2.92
C PHE A 366 14.37 33.60 2.29
N LYS A 367 14.62 33.89 1.01
CA LYS A 367 13.96 34.97 0.27
C LYS A 367 12.46 34.73 0.14
N LEU A 368 12.05 33.50 -0.14
CA LEU A 368 10.64 33.12 -0.30
C LEU A 368 9.83 33.27 1.00
N TYR A 369 10.41 32.90 2.15
CA TYR A 369 9.74 32.94 3.47
C TYR A 369 10.40 33.93 4.43
N ARG A 370 10.79 35.09 3.91
CA ARG A 370 11.59 36.08 4.64
C ARG A 370 10.97 36.51 5.97
N SER A 371 9.69 36.87 5.97
CA SER A 371 8.98 37.31 7.18
C SER A 371 8.99 36.25 8.28
N PHE A 372 8.86 34.98 7.93
CA PHE A 372 8.89 33.87 8.87
C PHE A 372 10.29 33.70 9.47
N TYR A 373 11.33 33.66 8.65
CA TYR A 373 12.70 33.47 9.14
C TYR A 373 13.23 34.67 9.91
N ASP A 374 12.85 35.89 9.53
CA ASP A 374 13.16 37.10 10.32
C ASP A 374 12.55 36.99 11.73
N SER A 375 11.33 36.45 11.86
CA SER A 375 10.71 36.20 13.18
C SER A 375 11.47 35.14 14.00
N LEU A 376 12.02 34.12 13.34
CA LEU A 376 12.84 33.10 13.99
C LEU A 376 14.15 33.71 14.53
N PHE A 377 14.86 34.49 13.71
CA PHE A 377 16.13 35.10 14.10
C PHE A 377 15.96 36.23 15.12
N ALA A 378 14.80 36.89 15.17
CA ALA A 378 14.49 37.87 16.20
C ALA A 378 14.50 37.29 17.64
N LEU A 379 14.44 35.96 17.78
CA LEU A 379 14.53 35.26 19.06
C LEU A 379 15.96 35.12 19.58
N GLU A 380 16.98 35.41 18.77
CA GLU A 380 18.38 35.37 19.21
C GLU A 380 18.55 36.31 20.41
N TYR A 381 19.01 35.75 21.53
CA TYR A 381 19.24 36.45 22.81
C TYR A 381 18.01 37.03 23.52
N LYS A 382 16.77 36.56 23.24
CA LYS A 382 15.56 37.03 23.93
C LYS A 382 14.71 35.91 24.54
N PRO A 383 14.15 36.10 25.75
CA PRO A 383 13.10 35.22 26.26
C PRO A 383 11.83 35.36 25.42
N ARG A 384 11.09 34.25 25.27
CA ARG A 384 9.78 34.25 24.58
C ARG A 384 8.75 35.05 25.38
N CYS A 385 7.71 35.51 24.69
CA CYS A 385 6.63 36.28 25.31
C CYS A 385 5.93 35.49 26.44
N LEU A 386 5.30 36.21 27.38
CA LEU A 386 4.56 35.60 28.49
C LEU A 386 3.48 34.63 27.99
N GLN A 387 2.79 34.99 26.90
CA GLN A 387 1.77 34.14 26.27
C GLN A 387 2.35 32.78 25.84
N HIS A 388 3.56 32.76 25.28
CA HIS A 388 4.25 31.52 24.90
C HIS A 388 4.66 30.69 26.10
N LEU A 389 5.13 31.32 27.17
CA LEU A 389 5.45 30.64 28.43
C LEU A 389 4.18 30.00 29.04
N CYS A 390 3.06 30.71 29.02
CA CYS A 390 1.76 30.17 29.45
C CYS A 390 1.34 28.97 28.60
N ARG A 391 1.47 29.05 27.27
CA ARG A 391 1.19 27.91 26.39
C ARG A 391 2.06 26.71 26.73
N SER A 392 3.37 26.91 26.93
CA SER A 392 4.28 25.83 27.27
C SER A 392 3.94 25.19 28.62
N ALA A 393 3.59 26.00 29.62
CA ALA A 393 3.16 25.53 30.94
C ALA A 393 1.86 24.71 30.86
N LEU A 394 0.85 25.20 30.14
CA LEU A 394 -0.43 24.49 29.95
C LEU A 394 -0.23 23.17 29.20
N ARG A 395 0.55 23.17 28.12
CA ARG A 395 0.85 21.93 27.38
C ARG A 395 1.65 20.94 28.22
N LYS A 396 2.57 21.41 29.08
CA LYS A 396 3.28 20.56 30.03
C LYS A 396 2.33 19.95 31.07
N HIS A 397 1.30 20.68 31.48
CA HIS A 397 0.29 20.20 32.41
C HIS A 397 -0.64 19.13 31.79
N PHE A 398 -1.14 19.35 30.57
CA PHE A 398 -2.04 18.40 29.91
C PHE A 398 -1.32 17.22 29.25
N GLY A 399 -0.02 17.36 28.93
CA GLY A 399 0.81 16.29 28.37
C GLY A 399 0.23 15.68 27.11
N LYS A 400 0.05 14.35 27.10
CA LYS A 400 -0.52 13.59 25.97
C LYS A 400 -2.00 13.85 25.68
N TYR A 401 -2.68 14.59 26.55
CA TYR A 401 -4.12 14.87 26.45
C TYR A 401 -4.42 16.31 25.98
N CYS A 402 -3.43 17.01 25.42
CA CYS A 402 -3.62 18.36 24.89
C CYS A 402 -4.76 18.39 23.84
N TYR A 403 -4.82 17.39 22.96
CA TYR A 403 -5.87 17.29 21.94
C TYR A 403 -7.29 17.19 22.52
N LEU A 404 -7.44 16.59 23.72
CA LEU A 404 -8.74 16.33 24.35
C LEU A 404 -9.18 17.51 25.24
N PHE A 405 -8.28 18.04 26.07
CA PHE A 405 -8.64 19.01 27.09
C PHE A 405 -8.62 20.46 26.61
N ILE A 406 -7.75 20.82 25.66
CA ILE A 406 -7.67 22.21 25.19
C ILE A 406 -8.97 22.68 24.52
N PRO A 407 -9.65 21.88 23.67
CA PRO A 407 -10.94 22.27 23.10
C PRO A 407 -12.05 22.48 24.14
N GLN A 408 -11.93 21.89 25.33
CA GLN A 408 -12.91 22.01 26.42
C GLN A 408 -12.68 23.24 27.31
N LEU A 409 -11.56 23.94 27.15
CA LEU A 409 -11.27 25.12 27.93
C LEU A 409 -12.22 26.27 27.57
N PRO A 410 -12.73 27.02 28.57
CA PRO A 410 -13.61 28.17 28.35
C PRO A 410 -12.80 29.40 27.89
N VAL A 411 -12.07 29.26 26.79
CA VAL A 411 -11.25 30.30 26.16
C VAL A 411 -11.64 30.46 24.69
N PRO A 412 -11.48 31.65 24.09
CA PRO A 412 -11.76 31.88 22.68
C PRO A 412 -11.06 30.88 21.76
N LYS A 413 -11.71 30.50 20.65
CA LYS A 413 -11.18 29.53 19.67
C LYS A 413 -9.78 29.89 19.15
N MET A 414 -9.48 31.18 18.98
CA MET A 414 -8.15 31.65 18.59
C MET A 414 -7.06 31.24 19.61
N LEU A 415 -7.36 31.31 20.91
CA LEU A 415 -6.44 30.85 21.95
C LEU A 415 -6.36 29.32 22.02
N GLN A 416 -7.46 28.62 21.77
CA GLN A 416 -7.45 27.15 21.66
C GLN A 416 -6.54 26.69 20.51
N ASP A 417 -6.69 27.32 19.34
CA ASP A 417 -5.87 27.07 18.15
C ASP A 417 -4.38 27.34 18.43
N TYR A 418 -4.07 28.46 19.11
CA TYR A 418 -2.71 28.78 19.56
C TYR A 418 -2.14 27.71 20.50
N LEU A 419 -2.92 27.27 21.50
CA LEU A 419 -2.50 26.22 22.44
C LEU A 419 -2.28 24.88 21.74
N LEU A 420 -3.03 24.59 20.67
CA LEU A 420 -2.93 23.39 19.83
C LEU A 420 -1.83 23.46 18.76
N LEU A 421 -0.95 24.46 18.78
CA LEU A 421 0.13 24.64 17.80
C LEU A 421 -0.36 24.85 16.36
N LYS A 422 -1.47 25.57 16.16
CA LYS A 422 -1.86 25.95 14.79
C LYS A 422 -0.88 27.00 14.25
N PRO A 423 -0.36 26.86 13.01
CA PRO A 423 0.60 27.80 12.47
C PRO A 423 -0.05 29.15 12.13
N GLU A 424 0.57 30.24 12.56
CA GLU A 424 0.16 31.63 12.31
C GLU A 424 1.05 32.32 11.26
N GLY A 425 2.17 31.71 10.87
CA GLY A 425 3.12 32.21 9.87
C GLY A 425 4.32 32.96 10.47
N TYR A 426 4.48 32.95 11.80
CA TYR A 426 5.58 33.58 12.52
C TYR A 426 5.80 32.90 13.89
N ILE A 427 6.98 33.10 14.47
CA ILE A 427 7.37 32.43 15.72
C ILE A 427 7.31 33.44 16.88
N ASN A 428 6.40 33.18 17.85
CA ASN A 428 5.96 34.10 18.93
C ASN A 428 6.70 34.02 20.26
#